data_AF-A0A419GNQ7-F1
#
_entry.id   AF-A0A419GNQ7-F1
#
_cell.length_a   1.000
_cell.length_b   1.000
_cell.length_c   1.000
_cell.angle_alpha   90.00
_cell.angle_beta   90.00
_cell.angle_gamma   90.00
#
_symmetry.space_group_name_H-M   'P 1'
#
loop_
_entity.id
_entity.type
_entity.pdbx_description
1 polymer ?
#
loop_
_entity_poly.entity_id
_entity_poly.type
_entity_poly.pdbx_seq_one_letter_code
_entity_poly.pdbx_strand_id
1 'polypeptide(L)'
;MRLTLNRLPAKCLNWLITSRIEFLDSMKEGHPTQFFAAHLPVMATWSEDRQFPVNMTVKGLGLLPEHEHIQHYTDIFESVIAEARALPWKESIYKRLEAMKKLYRDENNFNPAVLGGLEIFGGKALDNLRKNPFASLLYVGMTHTPEGIQYISFQVNSEVVILEKDDPLYRFLLAARKLFEFDKFHLYQPDYPFGYLFRIVEVLDKSPWSKKHGTE
;
A
#
# COMPACT_ATOMS: atom_id res chain seq x y z
N MET A 1 -11.43 -19.38 9.83
CA MET A 1 -11.11 -18.02 9.35
C MET A 1 -10.70 -17.20 10.54
N ARG A 2 -9.47 -16.67 10.59
CA ARG A 2 -9.04 -15.79 11.68
C ARG A 2 -9.50 -14.37 11.38
N LEU A 3 -10.11 -13.74 12.37
CA LEU A 3 -10.70 -12.42 12.31
C LEU A 3 -9.91 -11.47 13.21
N THR A 4 -9.55 -10.29 12.70
CA THR A 4 -9.01 -9.18 13.51
C THR A 4 -9.85 -7.94 13.28
N LEU A 5 -10.17 -7.19 14.33
CA LEU A 5 -10.97 -5.98 14.25
C LEU A 5 -10.10 -4.75 14.43
N ASN A 6 -10.41 -3.69 13.68
CA ASN A 6 -9.81 -2.36 13.77
C ASN A 6 -8.28 -2.27 13.55
N ARG A 7 -7.63 -3.36 13.10
CA ARG A 7 -6.19 -3.40 12.80
C ARG A 7 -5.80 -4.56 11.91
N LEU A 8 -4.68 -4.42 11.22
CA LEU A 8 -3.99 -5.52 10.55
C LEU A 8 -3.49 -6.54 11.59
N PRO A 9 -3.66 -7.85 11.35
CA PRO A 9 -2.97 -8.87 12.12
C PRO A 9 -1.46 -8.83 11.82
N ALA A 10 -0.63 -9.18 12.81
CA ALA A 10 0.84 -9.15 12.69
C ALA A 10 1.36 -9.88 11.45
N LYS A 11 0.78 -11.04 11.11
CA LYS A 11 1.12 -11.79 9.90
C LYS A 11 0.95 -10.96 8.61
N CYS A 12 -0.13 -10.19 8.52
CA CYS A 12 -0.40 -9.33 7.36
C CYS A 12 0.53 -8.12 7.34
N LEU A 13 0.67 -7.43 8.48
CA LEU A 13 1.58 -6.28 8.61
C LEU A 13 3.02 -6.65 8.24
N ASN A 14 3.53 -7.74 8.81
CA ASN A 14 4.90 -8.21 8.55
C ASN A 14 5.10 -8.53 7.08
N TRP A 15 4.13 -9.20 6.44
CA TRP A 15 4.19 -9.46 5.01
C TRP A 15 4.23 -8.18 4.17
N LEU A 16 3.39 -7.18 4.47
CA LEU A 16 3.40 -5.89 3.76
C LEU A 16 4.76 -5.18 3.92
N ILE A 17 5.35 -5.21 5.11
CA ILE A 17 6.66 -4.60 5.41
C ILE A 17 7.79 -5.35 4.70
N THR A 18 7.91 -6.66 4.89
CA THR A 18 9.03 -7.44 4.35
C THR A 18 9.00 -7.47 2.83
N SER A 19 7.81 -7.66 2.23
CA SER A 19 7.66 -7.59 0.78
C SER A 19 8.05 -6.22 0.23
N ARG A 20 7.79 -5.11 0.97
CA ARG A 20 8.25 -3.79 0.54
C ARG A 20 9.78 -3.69 0.59
N ILE A 21 10.42 -4.16 1.65
CA ILE A 21 11.87 -4.13 1.77
C ILE A 21 12.52 -4.93 0.63
N GLU A 22 12.04 -6.15 0.37
CA GLU A 22 12.51 -7.01 -0.71
C GLU A 22 12.35 -6.33 -2.09
N PHE A 23 11.22 -5.65 -2.30
CA PHE A 23 11.00 -4.86 -3.52
C PHE A 23 12.02 -3.71 -3.65
N LEU A 24 12.27 -2.98 -2.56
CA LEU A 24 13.26 -1.88 -2.56
C LEU A 24 14.69 -2.39 -2.81
N ASP A 25 15.04 -3.56 -2.27
CA ASP A 25 16.32 -4.23 -2.54
C ASP A 25 16.44 -4.68 -3.99
N SER A 26 15.39 -5.29 -4.54
CA SER A 26 15.36 -5.71 -5.95
C SER A 26 15.55 -4.51 -6.91
N MET A 27 14.97 -3.35 -6.58
CA MET A 27 15.16 -2.12 -7.36
C MET A 27 16.61 -1.63 -7.31
N LYS A 28 17.28 -1.77 -6.16
CA LYS A 28 18.69 -1.41 -5.99
C LYS A 28 19.61 -2.22 -6.91
N GLU A 29 19.24 -3.48 -7.15
CA GLU A 29 19.99 -4.45 -7.98
C GLU A 29 19.64 -4.33 -9.47
N GLY A 30 18.69 -3.48 -9.84
CA GLY A 30 18.27 -3.28 -11.23
C GLY A 30 17.42 -4.43 -11.78
N HIS A 31 16.86 -5.28 -10.91
CA HIS A 31 15.99 -6.37 -11.32
C HIS A 31 14.65 -5.84 -11.88
N PRO A 32 14.03 -6.56 -12.84
CA PRO A 32 12.70 -6.21 -13.31
C PRO A 32 11.72 -6.20 -12.14
N THR A 33 11.06 -5.07 -11.92
CA THR A 33 10.01 -4.94 -10.93
C THR A 33 8.74 -5.63 -11.44
N GLN A 34 8.57 -6.91 -11.09
CA GLN A 34 7.31 -7.62 -11.35
C GLN A 34 6.21 -7.16 -10.39
N PHE A 35 4.95 -7.46 -10.71
CA PHE A 35 3.74 -7.09 -9.97
C PHE A 35 3.95 -7.10 -8.45
N PHE A 36 3.97 -5.91 -7.84
CA PHE A 36 4.20 -5.79 -6.40
C PHE A 36 2.88 -5.97 -5.64
N ALA A 37 2.52 -7.23 -5.42
CA ALA A 37 1.19 -7.61 -4.93
C ALA A 37 0.86 -7.07 -3.51
N ALA A 38 1.87 -6.87 -2.67
CA ALA A 38 1.71 -6.24 -1.36
C ALA A 38 1.39 -4.71 -1.42
N HIS A 39 1.53 -4.06 -2.58
CA HIS A 39 1.10 -2.66 -2.78
C HIS A 39 -0.16 -2.52 -3.61
N LEU A 40 -0.54 -3.56 -4.35
CA LEU A 40 -1.54 -3.49 -5.40
C LEU A 40 -2.75 -4.38 -5.08
N PRO A 41 -3.43 -4.19 -3.93
CA PRO A 41 -4.66 -4.93 -3.66
C PRO A 41 -5.74 -4.61 -4.69
N VAL A 42 -6.65 -5.56 -4.87
CA VAL A 42 -7.91 -5.33 -5.57
C VAL A 42 -8.87 -4.67 -4.59
N MET A 43 -9.28 -3.44 -4.88
CA MET A 43 -10.31 -2.73 -4.14
C MET A 43 -11.68 -3.01 -4.75
N ALA A 44 -12.60 -3.50 -3.91
CA ALA A 44 -14.02 -3.63 -4.21
C ALA A 44 -14.80 -2.48 -3.55
N THR A 45 -15.71 -1.90 -4.33
CA THR A 45 -16.68 -0.87 -3.95
C THR A 45 -18.04 -1.26 -4.52
N TRP A 46 -19.14 -0.70 -4.00
CA TRP A 46 -20.48 -1.10 -4.43
C TRP A 46 -21.32 0.07 -4.92
N SER A 47 -22.25 -0.23 -5.83
CA SER A 47 -23.26 0.69 -6.36
C SER A 47 -24.58 -0.07 -6.41
N GLU A 48 -25.64 0.50 -5.83
CA GLU A 48 -26.97 -0.14 -5.81
C GLU A 48 -27.67 -0.07 -7.19
N ASP A 49 -27.22 0.83 -8.06
CA ASP A 49 -27.85 1.15 -9.35
C ASP A 49 -27.58 0.14 -10.49
N ARG A 50 -27.05 -1.07 -10.23
CA ARG A 50 -26.61 -2.00 -11.28
C ARG A 50 -26.90 -3.47 -10.93
N GLN A 51 -27.16 -4.28 -11.97
CA GLN A 51 -27.35 -5.73 -11.84
C GLN A 51 -26.13 -6.44 -11.23
N PHE A 52 -24.91 -5.98 -11.54
CA PHE A 52 -23.67 -6.39 -10.88
C PHE A 52 -23.15 -5.21 -10.05
N PRO A 53 -23.45 -5.16 -8.74
CA PRO A 53 -23.25 -3.96 -7.94
C PRO A 53 -21.78 -3.74 -7.56
N VAL A 54 -20.94 -4.78 -7.62
CA VAL A 54 -19.53 -4.72 -7.21
C VAL A 54 -18.67 -4.15 -8.34
N ASN A 55 -17.97 -3.06 -8.06
CA ASN A 55 -16.92 -2.49 -8.90
C ASN A 55 -15.55 -2.82 -8.29
N MET A 56 -14.67 -3.44 -9.08
CA MET A 56 -13.33 -3.84 -8.66
C MET A 56 -12.25 -3.09 -9.44
N THR A 57 -11.20 -2.65 -8.77
CA THR A 57 -10.05 -1.98 -9.40
C THR A 57 -8.79 -2.20 -8.58
N VAL A 58 -7.62 -2.25 -9.22
CA VAL A 58 -6.34 -2.32 -8.51
C VAL A 58 -5.96 -0.93 -8.01
N LYS A 59 -5.54 -0.80 -6.76
CA LYS A 59 -5.10 0.46 -6.15
C LYS A 59 -3.72 0.34 -5.54
N GLY A 60 -2.89 1.35 -5.70
CA GLY A 60 -1.60 1.47 -5.00
C GLY A 60 -1.83 1.94 -3.56
N LEU A 61 -1.68 1.04 -2.59
CA LEU A 61 -1.86 1.32 -1.17
C LEU A 61 -0.59 1.01 -0.36
N GLY A 62 -0.27 1.87 0.59
CA GLY A 62 0.86 1.73 1.50
C GLY A 62 0.45 1.79 2.97
N LEU A 63 1.36 1.34 3.82
CA LEU A 63 1.27 1.58 5.25
C LEU A 63 1.47 3.08 5.53
N LEU A 64 0.74 3.61 6.50
CA LEU A 64 0.91 4.97 6.99
C LEU A 64 1.72 4.97 8.28
N PRO A 65 2.61 5.96 8.48
CA PRO A 65 3.29 6.13 9.74
C PRO A 65 2.30 6.39 10.88
N GLU A 66 2.71 6.10 12.11
CA GLU A 66 2.03 6.62 13.30
C GLU A 66 1.99 8.15 13.27
N HIS A 67 0.98 8.73 13.92
CA HIS A 67 0.68 10.17 13.82
C HIS A 67 1.90 11.04 14.13
N GLU A 68 2.67 10.68 15.16
CA GLU A 68 3.89 11.36 15.60
C GLU A 68 5.05 11.26 14.60
N HIS A 69 5.02 10.32 13.66
CA HIS A 69 6.07 10.09 12.67
C HIS A 69 5.74 10.67 11.28
N ILE A 70 4.48 11.03 11.01
CA ILE A 70 4.05 11.52 9.68
C ILE A 70 4.90 12.71 9.23
N GLN A 71 5.02 13.74 10.07
CA GLN A 71 5.75 14.96 9.74
C GLN A 71 7.24 14.66 9.50
N HIS A 72 7.85 13.86 10.40
CA HIS A 72 9.25 13.47 10.31
C HIS A 72 9.58 12.79 8.97
N TYR A 73 8.80 11.80 8.56
CA TYR A 73 9.06 11.08 7.31
C TYR A 73 8.68 11.88 6.07
N THR A 74 7.69 12.76 6.16
CA THR A 74 7.35 13.69 5.08
C THR A 74 8.52 14.61 4.78
N ASP A 75 9.13 15.21 5.81
CA ASP A 75 10.27 16.11 5.65
C ASP A 75 11.51 15.38 5.08
N ILE A 76 11.76 14.14 5.52
CA ILE A 76 12.81 13.30 4.94
C ILE A 76 12.57 13.07 3.44
N PHE A 77 11.35 12.70 3.06
CA PHE A 77 11.02 12.39 1.67
C PHE A 77 11.13 13.63 0.79
N GLU A 78 10.59 14.76 1.23
CA GLU A 78 10.66 16.03 0.48
C GLU A 78 12.09 16.54 0.34
N SER A 79 12.92 16.45 1.39
CA SER A 79 14.35 16.80 1.32
C SER A 79 15.06 15.95 0.27
N VAL A 80 14.84 14.63 0.27
CA VAL A 80 15.47 13.71 -0.69
C VAL A 80 14.97 13.97 -2.12
N ILE A 81 13.70 14.31 -2.31
CA ILE A 81 13.16 14.72 -3.62
C ILE A 81 13.87 15.98 -4.12
N ALA A 82 14.04 16.98 -3.25
CA ALA A 82 14.72 18.23 -3.61
C ALA A 82 16.18 17.98 -4.01
N GLU A 83 16.93 17.20 -3.22
CA GLU A 83 18.30 16.81 -3.54
C GLU A 83 18.41 16.01 -4.84
N ALA A 84 17.48 15.07 -5.08
CA ALA A 84 17.50 14.19 -6.24
C ALA A 84 17.39 14.95 -7.58
N ARG A 85 16.82 16.16 -7.60
CA ARG A 85 16.71 16.99 -8.81
C ARG A 85 18.06 17.47 -9.34
N ALA A 86 19.07 17.57 -8.48
CA ALA A 86 20.40 18.02 -8.84
C ALA A 86 21.37 16.86 -9.17
N LEU A 87 20.91 15.60 -9.06
CA LEU A 87 21.77 14.42 -9.16
C LEU A 87 21.44 13.58 -10.39
N PRO A 88 22.41 12.87 -10.97
CA PRO A 88 22.16 11.82 -11.94
C PRO A 88 21.21 10.76 -11.36
N TRP A 89 20.34 10.19 -12.20
CA TRP A 89 19.33 9.21 -11.77
C TRP A 89 19.94 8.07 -10.93
N LYS A 90 21.06 7.49 -11.39
CA LYS A 90 21.76 6.38 -10.72
C LYS A 90 22.25 6.72 -9.31
N GLU A 91 22.63 7.96 -9.04
CA GLU A 91 23.03 8.38 -7.69
C GLU A 91 21.81 8.69 -6.82
N SER A 92 20.82 9.35 -7.43
CA SER A 92 19.61 9.74 -6.73
C SER A 92 18.76 8.55 -6.29
N ILE A 93 18.72 7.44 -7.04
CA ILE A 93 17.88 6.27 -6.71
C ILE A 93 18.31 5.64 -5.38
N TYR A 94 19.61 5.58 -5.07
CA TYR A 94 20.09 5.07 -3.78
C TYR A 94 19.57 5.90 -2.60
N LYS A 95 19.61 7.24 -2.71
CA LYS A 95 19.09 8.12 -1.66
C LYS A 95 17.59 7.92 -1.44
N ARG A 96 16.82 7.79 -2.53
CA ARG A 96 15.37 7.57 -2.49
C ARG A 96 14.99 6.22 -1.88
N LEU A 97 15.70 5.17 -2.27
CA LEU A 97 15.55 3.83 -1.69
C LEU A 97 15.85 3.82 -0.20
N GLU A 98 16.98 4.41 0.22
CA GLU A 98 17.35 4.47 1.63
C GLU A 98 16.36 5.31 2.46
N ALA A 99 15.82 6.40 1.91
CA ALA A 99 14.78 7.18 2.58
C ALA A 99 13.54 6.32 2.86
N MET A 100 13.04 5.61 1.85
CA MET A 100 11.89 4.71 2.03
C MET A 100 12.21 3.56 2.99
N LYS A 101 13.42 2.98 2.91
CA LYS A 101 13.86 1.93 3.82
C LYS A 101 13.92 2.38 5.27
N LYS A 102 14.30 3.63 5.56
CA LYS A 102 14.29 4.17 6.93
C LYS A 102 12.90 4.09 7.57
N LEU A 103 11.84 4.29 6.80
CA LEU A 103 10.47 4.12 7.28
C LEU A 103 10.15 2.63 7.51
N TYR A 104 10.49 1.77 6.54
CA TYR A 104 10.11 0.34 6.60
C TYR A 104 10.97 -0.54 7.51
N ARG A 105 12.11 -0.05 8.02
CA ARG A 105 13.02 -0.84 8.88
C ARG A 105 12.50 -1.11 10.29
N ASP A 106 11.56 -0.31 10.78
CA ASP A 106 10.96 -0.48 12.10
C ASP A 106 9.44 -0.58 11.95
N GLU A 107 8.87 -1.71 12.38
CA GLU A 107 7.42 -1.93 12.31
C GLU A 107 6.64 -0.95 13.22
N ASN A 108 7.27 -0.46 14.28
CA ASN A 108 6.66 0.50 15.21
C ASN A 108 6.44 1.87 14.58
N ASN A 109 7.06 2.13 13.42
CA ASN A 109 6.79 3.36 12.69
C ASN A 109 5.37 3.41 12.13
N PHE A 110 4.67 2.28 11.99
CA PHE A 110 3.41 2.19 11.24
C PHE A 110 2.20 2.04 12.14
N ASN A 111 1.13 2.73 11.76
CA ASN A 111 -0.17 2.54 12.38
C ASN A 111 -0.89 1.33 11.76
N PRO A 112 -1.12 0.23 12.49
CA PRO A 112 -1.71 -0.98 11.94
C PRO A 112 -3.22 -0.84 11.70
N ALA A 113 -3.86 0.26 12.12
CA ALA A 113 -5.29 0.49 11.96
C ALA A 113 -5.64 1.25 10.65
N VAL A 114 -4.64 1.72 9.90
CA VAL A 114 -4.88 2.51 8.70
C VAL A 114 -3.99 2.12 7.52
N LEU A 115 -4.52 2.28 6.31
CA LEU A 115 -3.78 2.22 5.05
C LEU A 115 -4.02 3.50 4.26
N GLY A 116 -3.07 3.87 3.40
CA GLY A 116 -3.16 5.10 2.61
C GLY A 116 -2.84 4.89 1.13
N GLY A 117 -3.43 5.72 0.28
CA GLY A 117 -3.13 5.74 -1.16
C GLY A 117 -3.58 7.02 -1.83
N LEU A 118 -3.15 7.25 -3.07
CA LEU A 118 -3.57 8.40 -3.85
C LEU A 118 -4.62 7.99 -4.89
N GLU A 119 -5.65 8.82 -5.08
CA GLU A 119 -6.52 8.72 -6.24
C GLU A 119 -5.82 9.34 -7.44
N ILE A 120 -5.92 8.68 -8.60
CA ILE A 120 -5.20 9.06 -9.82
C ILE A 120 -6.18 9.38 -10.95
N PHE A 121 -7.20 8.53 -11.13
CA PHE A 121 -8.01 8.52 -12.35
C PHE A 121 -9.43 9.05 -12.16
N GLY A 122 -9.88 9.25 -10.92
CA GLY A 122 -11.19 9.87 -10.63
C GLY A 122 -12.35 9.12 -11.29
N GLY A 123 -12.39 7.79 -11.14
CA GLY A 123 -13.38 6.92 -11.81
C GLY A 123 -14.48 6.37 -10.90
N LYS A 124 -15.14 5.30 -11.35
CA LYS A 124 -16.31 4.71 -10.68
C LYS A 124 -16.10 4.34 -9.21
N ALA A 125 -14.89 3.98 -8.82
CA ALA A 125 -14.56 3.72 -7.42
C ALA A 125 -14.74 4.97 -6.54
N LEU A 126 -14.27 6.14 -7.00
CA LEU A 126 -14.45 7.41 -6.30
C LEU A 126 -15.94 7.78 -6.21
N ASP A 127 -16.68 7.63 -7.30
CA ASP A 127 -18.13 7.90 -7.32
C ASP A 127 -18.89 7.02 -6.33
N ASN A 128 -18.52 5.73 -6.23
CA ASN A 128 -19.10 4.82 -5.26
C ASN A 128 -18.75 5.25 -3.83
N LEU A 129 -17.48 5.57 -3.56
CA LEU A 129 -17.01 5.98 -2.23
C LEU A 129 -17.66 7.26 -1.71
N ARG A 130 -17.99 8.20 -2.59
CA ARG A 130 -18.74 9.42 -2.24
C ARG A 130 -20.17 9.15 -1.79
N LYS A 131 -20.76 8.03 -2.19
CA LYS A 131 -22.12 7.62 -1.78
C LYS A 131 -22.10 6.62 -0.62
N ASN A 132 -21.11 5.75 -0.59
CA ASN A 132 -20.93 4.70 0.40
C ASN A 132 -19.44 4.63 0.77
N PRO A 133 -19.04 5.06 1.97
CA PRO A 133 -17.63 5.17 2.35
C PRO A 133 -16.97 3.82 2.63
N PHE A 134 -17.63 2.68 2.43
CA PHE A 134 -17.05 1.37 2.72
C PHE A 134 -16.39 0.73 1.49
N ALA A 135 -15.25 0.10 1.70
CA ALA A 135 -14.54 -0.69 0.70
C ALA A 135 -13.93 -1.97 1.29
N SER A 136 -13.77 -2.99 0.44
CA SER A 136 -12.98 -4.17 0.74
C SER A 136 -11.73 -4.20 -0.12
N LEU A 137 -10.57 -4.45 0.49
CA LEU A 137 -9.31 -4.66 -0.19
C LEU A 137 -8.98 -6.15 -0.15
N LEU A 138 -8.68 -6.75 -1.29
CA LEU A 138 -8.16 -8.10 -1.40
C LEU A 138 -6.68 -8.03 -1.73
N TYR A 139 -5.86 -8.43 -0.78
CA TYR A 139 -4.44 -8.72 -0.97
C TYR A 139 -4.28 -10.19 -1.31
N VAL A 140 -3.52 -10.49 -2.35
CA VAL A 140 -3.14 -11.85 -2.75
C VAL A 140 -1.67 -11.85 -3.13
N GLY A 141 -0.93 -12.87 -2.71
CA GLY A 141 0.48 -12.99 -3.03
C GLY A 141 1.07 -14.32 -2.61
N MET A 142 2.39 -14.39 -2.64
CA MET A 142 3.17 -15.53 -2.21
C MET A 142 4.28 -15.07 -1.28
N THR A 143 4.64 -15.92 -0.33
CA THR A 143 5.84 -15.75 0.49
C THR A 143 6.69 -17.00 0.38
N HIS A 144 8.01 -16.83 0.35
CA HIS A 144 8.95 -17.93 0.43
C HIS A 144 9.27 -18.21 1.90
N THR A 145 9.15 -19.47 2.31
CA THR A 145 9.50 -19.97 3.64
C THR A 145 10.50 -21.11 3.49
N PRO A 146 11.24 -21.48 4.56
CA PRO A 146 12.08 -22.68 4.53
C PRO A 146 11.32 -23.94 4.11
N GLU A 147 10.02 -24.00 4.40
CA GLU A 147 9.12 -25.11 4.05
C GLU A 147 8.54 -25.02 2.62
N GLY A 148 8.91 -24.00 1.84
CA GLY A 148 8.47 -23.80 0.46
C GLY A 148 7.64 -22.53 0.25
N ILE A 149 6.89 -22.49 -0.86
CA ILE A 149 6.03 -21.35 -1.22
C ILE A 149 4.72 -21.44 -0.45
N GLN A 150 4.37 -20.37 0.26
CA GLN A 150 3.07 -20.22 0.91
C GLN A 150 2.27 -19.12 0.22
N TYR A 151 1.01 -19.40 -0.11
CA TYR A 151 0.08 -18.40 -0.59
C TYR A 151 -0.40 -17.53 0.57
N ILE A 152 -0.41 -16.22 0.35
CA ILE A 152 -0.96 -15.24 1.28
C ILE A 152 -2.19 -14.61 0.65
N SER A 153 -3.27 -14.52 1.44
CA SER A 153 -4.49 -13.82 1.02
C SER A 153 -5.19 -13.20 2.22
N PHE A 154 -5.47 -11.91 2.14
CA PHE A 154 -6.17 -11.17 3.19
C PHE A 154 -7.26 -10.30 2.56
N GLN A 155 -8.47 -10.35 3.14
CA GLN A 155 -9.48 -9.32 2.89
C GLN A 155 -9.43 -8.31 4.03
N VAL A 156 -9.26 -7.03 3.70
CA VAL A 156 -9.29 -5.91 4.64
C VAL A 156 -10.52 -5.06 4.33
N ASN A 157 -11.50 -5.05 5.22
CA ASN A 157 -12.68 -4.21 5.12
C ASN A 157 -12.43 -2.91 5.86
N SER A 158 -12.76 -1.78 5.22
CA SER A 158 -12.43 -0.45 5.72
C SER A 158 -13.53 0.56 5.46
N GLU A 159 -13.61 1.55 6.33
CA GLU A 159 -14.22 2.84 6.02
C GLU A 159 -13.15 3.73 5.37
N VAL A 160 -13.51 4.43 4.30
CA VAL A 160 -12.60 5.24 3.49
C VAL A 160 -12.92 6.72 3.68
N VAL A 161 -11.91 7.47 4.11
CA VAL A 161 -11.94 8.93 4.13
C VAL A 161 -11.21 9.44 2.90
N ILE A 162 -11.86 10.35 2.16
CA ILE A 162 -11.23 11.06 1.04
C ILE A 162 -10.48 12.26 1.64
N LEU A 163 -9.17 12.31 1.39
CA LEU A 163 -8.28 13.35 1.89
C LEU A 163 -8.12 14.44 0.84
N GLU A 164 -8.24 15.69 1.29
CA GLU A 164 -8.00 16.89 0.47
C GLU A 164 -6.52 17.27 0.46
N LYS A 165 -6.13 18.19 -0.44
CA LYS A 165 -4.71 18.53 -0.69
C LYS A 165 -4.01 19.23 0.48
N ASP A 166 -4.76 19.80 1.40
CA ASP A 166 -4.28 20.45 2.62
C ASP A 166 -4.09 19.48 3.80
N ASP A 167 -4.50 18.21 3.66
CA ASP A 167 -4.34 17.21 4.71
C ASP A 167 -2.86 16.75 4.84
N PRO A 168 -2.28 16.71 6.06
CA PRO A 168 -0.92 16.22 6.28
C PRO A 168 -0.67 14.78 5.78
N LEU A 169 -1.66 13.89 5.86
CA LEU A 169 -1.58 12.53 5.34
C LEU A 169 -1.54 12.52 3.81
N TYR A 170 -2.30 13.41 3.17
CA TYR A 170 -2.21 13.58 1.72
C TYR A 170 -0.80 14.04 1.32
N ARG A 171 -0.23 15.02 2.03
CA ARG A 171 1.14 15.50 1.79
C ARG A 171 2.17 14.37 1.93
N PHE A 172 2.07 13.57 2.99
CA PHE A 172 2.92 12.39 3.17
C PHE A 172 2.80 11.41 2.00
N LEU A 173 1.58 11.04 1.62
CA LEU A 173 1.32 10.10 0.52
C LEU A 173 1.89 10.62 -0.80
N LEU A 174 1.74 11.91 -1.06
CA LEU A 174 2.28 12.57 -2.24
C LEU A 174 3.81 12.57 -2.23
N ALA A 175 4.45 12.88 -1.10
CA ALA A 175 5.90 12.82 -0.95
C ALA A 175 6.43 11.40 -1.16
N ALA A 176 5.79 10.39 -0.55
CA ALA A 176 6.15 8.99 -0.73
C ALA A 176 6.04 8.55 -2.20
N ARG A 177 4.97 8.97 -2.90
CA ARG A 177 4.78 8.70 -4.33
C ARG A 177 5.85 9.39 -5.19
N LYS A 178 6.18 10.64 -4.88
CA LYS A 178 7.10 11.48 -5.66
C LYS A 178 8.56 11.03 -5.59
N LEU A 179 8.95 10.30 -4.55
CA LEU A 179 10.27 9.64 -4.51
C LEU A 179 10.51 8.81 -5.79
N PHE A 180 9.47 8.20 -6.35
CA PHE A 180 9.61 7.29 -7.48
C PHE A 180 8.84 7.75 -8.73
N GLU A 181 8.53 9.06 -8.84
CA GLU A 181 7.65 9.63 -9.88
C GLU A 181 8.04 9.25 -11.32
N PHE A 182 9.35 9.25 -11.59
CA PHE A 182 9.93 9.06 -12.92
C PHE A 182 10.53 7.67 -13.15
N ASP A 183 10.33 6.74 -12.22
CA ASP A 183 10.88 5.40 -12.34
C ASP A 183 10.00 4.49 -13.21
N LYS A 184 10.62 3.52 -13.89
CA LYS A 184 10.01 2.68 -14.93
C LYS A 184 8.75 1.89 -14.52
N PHE A 185 8.48 1.78 -13.22
CA PHE A 185 7.32 1.08 -12.66
C PHE A 185 6.12 2.01 -12.39
N HIS A 186 6.25 3.29 -12.76
CA HIS A 186 5.17 4.26 -12.63
C HIS A 186 4.78 4.83 -13.99
N LEU A 187 3.47 4.94 -14.21
CA LEU A 187 2.94 5.88 -15.19
C LEU A 187 3.10 7.27 -14.59
N TYR A 188 3.77 8.17 -15.32
CA TYR A 188 3.82 9.59 -14.94
C TYR A 188 2.38 10.14 -14.94
N GLN A 189 2.01 10.83 -13.86
CA GLN A 189 0.69 11.42 -13.69
C GLN A 189 0.88 12.88 -13.27
N PRO A 190 0.23 13.83 -13.96
CA PRO A 190 0.45 15.25 -13.72
C PRO A 190 -0.20 15.74 -12.41
N ASP A 191 -1.24 15.06 -11.91
CA ASP A 191 -1.94 15.43 -10.69
C ASP A 191 -2.47 14.20 -9.93
N TYR A 192 -2.65 14.39 -8.62
CA TYR A 192 -3.30 13.46 -7.71
C TYR A 192 -4.42 14.24 -7.01
N PRO A 193 -5.67 14.16 -7.48
CA PRO A 193 -6.71 15.07 -7.00
C PRO A 193 -7.04 14.88 -5.52
N PHE A 194 -6.94 13.65 -5.00
CA PHE A 194 -7.30 13.28 -3.63
C PHE A 194 -6.37 12.21 -3.07
N GLY A 195 -6.35 12.09 -1.74
CA GLY A 195 -5.85 10.92 -1.03
C GLY A 195 -6.99 10.03 -0.54
N TYR A 196 -6.67 8.80 -0.19
CA TYR A 196 -7.54 7.90 0.53
C TYR A 196 -6.87 7.47 1.83
N LEU A 197 -7.64 7.52 2.91
CA LEU A 197 -7.33 6.91 4.19
C LEU A 197 -8.33 5.78 4.44
N PHE A 198 -7.85 4.54 4.46
CA PHE A 198 -8.64 3.37 4.77
C PHE A 198 -8.51 3.08 6.27
N ARG A 199 -9.55 3.40 7.04
CA ARG A 199 -9.69 3.02 8.44
C ARG A 199 -10.15 1.58 8.50
N ILE A 200 -9.30 0.69 8.99
CA ILE A 200 -9.58 -0.74 9.02
C ILE A 200 -10.71 -0.98 10.01
N VAL A 201 -11.71 -1.76 9.58
CA VAL A 201 -12.82 -2.23 10.40
C VAL A 201 -12.61 -3.70 10.74
N GLU A 202 -12.22 -4.49 9.74
CA GLU A 202 -12.16 -5.94 9.84
C GLU A 202 -11.10 -6.51 8.89
N VAL A 203 -10.39 -7.56 9.33
CA VAL A 203 -9.47 -8.32 8.49
C VAL A 203 -9.76 -9.81 8.57
N LEU A 204 -9.90 -10.43 7.40
CA LEU A 204 -10.13 -11.86 7.23
C LEU A 204 -8.89 -12.51 6.60
N ASP A 205 -8.30 -13.49 7.29
CA ASP A 205 -7.28 -14.36 6.66
C ASP A 205 -7.96 -15.34 5.70
N LYS A 206 -7.71 -15.13 4.41
CA LYS A 206 -8.19 -15.93 3.28
C LYS A 206 -7.09 -16.81 2.68
N SER A 207 -5.91 -16.87 3.30
CA SER A 207 -4.82 -17.72 2.84
C SER A 207 -5.32 -19.17 2.76
N PRO A 208 -5.02 -19.91 1.69
CA PRO A 208 -5.45 -21.28 1.58
C PRO A 208 -4.79 -22.13 2.67
N TRP A 209 -5.59 -22.96 3.32
CA TRP A 209 -5.11 -23.92 4.31
C TRP A 209 -4.51 -25.12 3.57
N SER A 210 -3.25 -25.48 3.83
CA SER A 210 -2.78 -26.80 3.44
C SER A 210 -3.42 -27.83 4.36
N LYS A 211 -4.18 -28.79 3.81
CA LYS A 211 -4.38 -30.06 4.49
C LYS A 211 -2.98 -30.69 4.55
N LYS A 212 -2.31 -30.66 5.70
CA LYS A 212 -1.19 -31.59 5.90
C LYS A 212 -1.74 -32.97 5.55
N HIS A 213 -1.13 -33.64 4.57
CA HIS A 213 -1.49 -35.02 4.26
C HIS A 213 -1.45 -35.80 5.57
N GLY A 214 -2.63 -36.24 6.01
CA GLY A 214 -2.73 -37.18 7.10
C GLY A 214 -1.97 -38.41 6.67
N THR A 215 -0.94 -38.75 7.43
CA THR A 215 -0.55 -40.14 7.60
C THR A 215 -1.75 -40.85 8.23
N GLU A 216 -2.58 -41.45 7.39
CA GLU A 216 -3.36 -42.64 7.77
C GLU A 216 -2.42 -43.85 7.76
#